data_AF-A0A941WDA9-F1
#
_entry.id   AF-A0A941WDA9-F1
#
_cell.length_a   1.000
_cell.length_b   1.000
_cell.length_c   1.000
_cell.angle_alpha   90.00
_cell.angle_beta   90.00
_cell.angle_gamma   90.00
#
_symmetry.space_group_name_H-M   'P 1'
#
loop_
_entity.id
_entity.type
_entity.pdbx_description
1 polymer ?
#
loop_
_entity_poly.entity_id
_entity_poly.type
_entity_poly.pdbx_seq_one_letter_code
_entity_poly.pdbx_strand_id
1 'polypeptide(L)'
;MNTFRRILPLLLSALCLAAMFLFAAFSDRYLSVVAEGIALWAAVVLPSLFPFFFLTALLTGLNAVSGLAARMTPVTKRLFRTPGQTAYAFAMSAVSGYPVGAKILATLAGDKQLSPDDATRAACFCTTVSPMFAIGSIGARLLSDQAAGVAIYLCHIAATLVTGMLFRFYGKPPEITAARPAGRTDNLLNEAMASSVSSVLAVGGFIAFFYTVAAMAADFSLLEFLIRPLSSLLGERELAEGLV
;
A
#
# COMPACT_ATOMS: atom_id res chain seq x y z
N MET A 1 8.64 24.44 -16.90
CA MET A 1 9.02 23.14 -16.30
C MET A 1 10.28 23.19 -15.42
N ASN A 2 11.29 24.02 -15.70
CA ASN A 2 12.54 24.06 -14.92
C ASN A 2 12.42 24.73 -13.53
N THR A 3 11.54 25.72 -13.38
CA THR A 3 11.33 26.41 -12.11
C THR A 3 10.65 25.52 -11.07
N PHE A 4 9.63 24.74 -11.45
CA PHE A 4 8.95 23.78 -10.57
C PHE A 4 9.91 22.68 -10.07
N ARG A 5 10.77 22.13 -10.95
CA ARG A 5 11.80 21.16 -10.56
C ARG A 5 12.86 21.71 -9.61
N ARG A 6 13.08 23.03 -9.57
CA ARG A 6 14.02 23.69 -8.64
C ARG A 6 13.36 24.13 -7.34
N ILE A 7 12.10 24.56 -7.38
CA ILE A 7 11.36 25.03 -6.20
C ILE A 7 10.84 23.85 -5.36
N LEU A 8 10.36 22.78 -5.98
CA LEU A 8 9.84 21.61 -5.26
C LEU A 8 10.80 21.04 -4.20
N PRO A 9 12.09 20.76 -4.50
CA PRO A 9 13.02 20.25 -3.48
C PRO A 9 13.31 21.27 -2.37
N LEU A 10 13.26 22.58 -2.66
CA LEU A 10 13.43 23.62 -1.64
C LEU A 10 12.23 23.66 -0.69
N LEU A 11 11.01 23.59 -1.22
CA LEU A 11 9.78 23.54 -0.42
C LEU A 11 9.72 22.28 0.44
N LEU A 12 10.04 21.11 -0.12
CA LEU A 12 10.09 19.86 0.63
C LEU A 12 11.16 19.90 1.73
N SER A 13 12.34 20.43 1.43
CA SER A 13 13.40 20.61 2.44
C SER A 13 12.96 21.56 3.56
N ALA A 14 12.31 22.67 3.23
CA ALA A 14 11.79 23.62 4.22
C ALA A 14 10.71 22.97 5.11
N LEU A 15 9.82 22.18 4.53
CA LEU A 15 8.81 21.42 5.28
C LEU A 15 9.45 20.41 6.23
N CYS A 16 10.46 19.66 5.77
CA CYS A 16 11.20 18.72 6.62
C CYS A 16 11.90 19.45 7.78
N LEU A 17 12.56 20.57 7.52
CA LEU A 17 13.21 21.37 8.55
C LEU A 17 12.22 21.92 9.57
N ALA A 18 11.05 22.38 9.12
CA ALA A 18 9.97 22.82 9.99
C ALA A 18 9.48 21.66 10.87
N ALA A 19 9.23 20.48 10.30
CA ALA A 19 8.83 19.29 11.05
C ALA A 19 9.90 18.87 12.08
N MET A 20 11.18 18.93 11.73
CA MET A 20 12.29 18.66 12.65
C MET A 20 12.34 19.68 13.80
N PHE A 21 12.16 20.97 13.49
CA PHE A 21 12.09 22.02 14.52
C PHE A 21 10.91 21.80 15.47
N LEU A 22 9.73 21.49 14.94
CA LEU A 22 8.55 21.16 15.74
C LEU A 22 8.76 19.94 16.63
N PHE A 23 9.36 18.89 16.07
CA PHE A 23 9.71 17.69 16.83
C PHE A 23 10.64 18.01 18.00
N ALA A 24 11.66 18.84 17.76
CA ALA A 24 12.62 19.25 18.78
C ALA A 24 12.01 20.21 19.82
N ALA A 25 11.14 21.14 19.41
CA ALA A 25 10.51 22.12 20.29
C ALA A 25 9.49 21.50 21.24
N PHE A 26 8.80 20.43 20.81
CA PHE A 26 7.79 19.72 21.61
C PHE A 26 8.14 18.23 21.75
N SER A 27 9.39 17.93 22.10
CA SER A 27 9.90 16.56 22.14
C SER A 27 9.10 15.64 23.05
N ASP A 28 8.63 16.12 24.21
CA ASP A 28 7.86 15.30 25.16
C ASP A 28 6.54 14.81 24.55
N ARG A 29 5.88 15.68 23.79
CA ARG A 29 4.65 15.36 23.05
C ARG A 29 4.94 14.39 21.91
N TYR A 30 5.92 14.67 21.06
CA TYR A 30 6.13 13.84 19.88
C TYR A 30 6.83 12.52 20.17
N LEU A 31 7.64 12.41 21.23
CA LEU A 31 8.18 11.12 21.69
C LEU A 31 7.09 10.18 22.20
N SER A 32 6.11 10.71 22.95
CA SER A 32 4.97 9.89 23.41
C SER A 32 4.09 9.44 22.24
N VAL A 33 3.81 10.33 21.28
CA VAL A 33 3.09 9.99 20.04
C VAL A 33 3.82 8.92 19.22
N VAL A 34 5.14 9.03 19.05
CA VAL A 34 5.93 7.99 18.37
C VAL A 34 5.81 6.65 19.10
N ALA A 35 5.90 6.65 20.43
CA ALA A 35 5.78 5.45 21.24
C ALA A 35 4.40 4.79 21.09
N GLU A 36 3.32 5.57 21.06
CA GLU A 36 1.97 5.08 20.77
C GLU A 36 1.87 4.44 19.38
N GLY A 37 2.40 5.11 18.35
CA GLY A 37 2.42 4.57 16.99
C GLY A 37 3.19 3.25 16.89
N ILE A 38 4.33 3.13 17.58
CA ILE A 38 5.12 1.89 17.67
C ILE A 38 4.35 0.81 18.42
N ALA A 39 3.70 1.15 19.55
CA ALA A 39 2.92 0.22 20.35
C ALA A 39 1.74 -0.34 19.53
N LEU A 40 1.03 0.51 18.79
CA LEU A 40 -0.04 0.11 17.88
C LEU A 40 0.48 -0.86 16.82
N TRP A 41 1.61 -0.53 16.18
CA TRP A 41 2.22 -1.42 15.19
C TRP A 41 2.59 -2.78 15.82
N ALA A 42 3.26 -2.78 16.96
CA ALA A 42 3.73 -4.00 17.61
C ALA A 42 2.58 -4.89 18.11
N ALA A 43 1.51 -4.30 18.65
CA ALA A 43 0.39 -5.03 19.23
C ALA A 43 -0.61 -5.54 18.19
N VAL A 44 -0.80 -4.82 17.08
CA VAL A 44 -1.89 -5.09 16.12
C VAL A 44 -1.35 -5.49 14.74
N VAL A 45 -0.43 -4.71 14.20
CA VAL A 45 -0.01 -4.83 12.79
C VAL A 45 1.06 -5.90 12.60
N LEU A 46 2.04 -5.98 13.48
CA LEU A 46 3.09 -6.98 13.46
C LEU A 46 2.53 -8.42 13.52
N PRO A 47 1.69 -8.81 14.49
CA PRO A 47 1.18 -10.19 14.59
C PRO A 47 0.27 -10.60 13.43
N SER A 48 -0.35 -9.63 12.75
CA SER A 48 -1.24 -9.91 11.61
C SER A 48 -0.50 -9.95 10.27
N LEU A 49 0.38 -8.99 9.99
CA LEU A 49 1.07 -8.90 8.70
C LEU A 49 2.28 -9.82 8.59
N PHE A 50 3.01 -10.07 9.69
CA PHE A 50 4.24 -10.86 9.62
C PHE A 50 4.00 -12.31 9.14
N PRO A 51 3.05 -13.09 9.71
CA PRO A 51 2.77 -14.43 9.23
C PRO A 51 2.35 -14.42 7.75
N PHE A 52 1.58 -13.41 7.35
CA PHE A 52 1.10 -13.31 5.98
C PHE A 52 2.23 -12.98 5.00
N PHE A 53 3.11 -12.03 5.30
CA PHE A 53 4.30 -11.77 4.49
C PHE A 53 5.20 -13.00 4.39
N PHE A 54 5.39 -13.73 5.49
CA PHE A 54 6.21 -14.94 5.48
C PHE A 54 5.63 -16.04 4.61
N LEU A 55 4.35 -16.36 4.77
CA LEU A 55 3.67 -17.38 3.98
C LEU A 55 3.58 -17.00 2.50
N THR A 56 3.29 -15.73 2.18
CA THR A 56 3.24 -15.27 0.79
C THR A 56 4.61 -15.28 0.13
N ALA A 57 5.69 -14.96 0.86
CA ALA A 57 7.05 -15.10 0.37
C ALA A 57 7.40 -16.57 0.08
N LEU A 58 7.03 -17.49 0.97
CA LEU A 58 7.21 -18.93 0.74
C LEU A 58 6.41 -19.42 -0.46
N LEU A 59 5.12 -19.09 -0.57
CA LEU A 59 4.27 -19.50 -1.69
C LEU A 59 4.81 -18.99 -3.03
N THR A 60 5.33 -17.76 -3.05
CA THR A 60 5.93 -17.15 -4.24
C THR A 60 7.24 -17.84 -4.60
N GLY A 61 8.13 -18.07 -3.63
CA GLY A 61 9.42 -18.72 -3.87
C GLY A 61 9.33 -20.23 -4.19
N LEU A 62 8.33 -20.93 -3.66
CA LEU A 62 7.97 -22.30 -4.07
C LEU A 62 7.33 -22.37 -5.46
N ASN A 63 7.04 -21.21 -6.08
CA ASN A 63 6.31 -21.10 -7.33
C ASN A 63 4.95 -21.83 -7.29
N ALA A 64 4.35 -21.93 -6.09
CA ALA A 64 3.13 -22.71 -5.84
C ALA A 64 1.92 -22.17 -6.62
N VAL A 65 1.99 -20.90 -7.04
CA VAL A 65 0.90 -20.21 -7.73
C VAL A 65 1.11 -20.17 -9.26
N SER A 66 2.19 -20.75 -9.77
CA SER A 66 2.50 -20.79 -11.21
C SER A 66 1.38 -21.38 -12.06
N GLY A 67 0.77 -22.48 -11.61
CA GLY A 67 -0.35 -23.12 -12.32
C GLY A 67 -1.58 -22.22 -12.41
N LEU A 68 -1.93 -21.53 -11.32
CA LEU A 68 -3.03 -20.58 -11.30
C LEU A 68 -2.72 -19.33 -12.15
N ALA A 69 -1.49 -18.83 -12.06
CA ALA A 69 -0.99 -17.73 -12.87
C ALA A 69 -1.06 -18.05 -14.38
N ALA A 70 -0.66 -19.26 -14.78
CA ALA A 70 -0.75 -19.71 -16.17
C ALA A 70 -2.21 -19.69 -16.67
N ARG A 71 -3.16 -20.19 -15.86
CA ARG A 71 -4.59 -20.17 -16.19
C ARG A 71 -5.16 -18.75 -16.31
N MET A 72 -4.66 -17.81 -15.50
CA MET A 72 -5.10 -16.41 -15.50
C MET A 72 -4.38 -15.55 -16.57
N THR A 73 -3.32 -16.07 -17.20
CA THR A 73 -2.51 -15.34 -18.19
C THR A 73 -3.32 -14.76 -19.35
N PRO A 74 -4.29 -15.47 -19.96
CA PRO A 74 -5.10 -14.89 -21.04
C PRO A 74 -5.89 -13.65 -20.59
N VAL A 75 -6.36 -13.66 -19.34
CA VAL A 75 -7.14 -12.57 -18.75
C VAL A 75 -6.25 -11.36 -18.47
N THR A 76 -5.12 -11.55 -17.77
CA THR A 76 -4.19 -10.44 -17.46
C THR A 76 -3.56 -9.86 -18.71
N LYS A 77 -3.21 -10.68 -19.69
CA LYS A 77 -2.62 -10.22 -20.95
C LYS A 77 -3.62 -9.39 -21.77
N ARG A 78 -4.90 -9.78 -21.78
CA ARG A 78 -5.96 -9.06 -22.51
C ARG A 78 -6.33 -7.73 -21.84
N LEU A 79 -6.50 -7.73 -20.52
CA LEU A 79 -6.94 -6.55 -19.76
C LEU A 79 -5.79 -5.57 -19.53
N PHE A 80 -4.66 -6.07 -19.03
CA PHE A 80 -3.57 -5.25 -18.47
C PHE A 80 -2.25 -5.33 -19.23
N ARG A 81 -2.13 -6.25 -20.20
CA ARG A 81 -0.88 -6.53 -20.93
C ARG A 81 0.27 -6.87 -19.97
N THR A 82 -0.02 -7.69 -18.96
CA THR A 82 0.95 -8.15 -17.95
C THR A 82 1.01 -9.69 -17.88
N PRO A 83 2.13 -10.26 -17.37
CA PRO A 83 2.26 -11.70 -17.11
C PRO A 83 1.20 -12.24 -16.14
N GLY A 84 0.89 -13.53 -16.23
CA GLY A 84 -0.13 -14.17 -15.39
C GLY A 84 0.12 -14.11 -13.90
N GLN A 85 1.38 -13.97 -13.46
CA GLN A 85 1.73 -13.83 -12.03
C GLN A 85 1.10 -12.58 -11.41
N THR A 86 0.81 -11.54 -12.22
CA THR A 86 0.13 -10.34 -11.74
C THR A 86 -1.31 -10.60 -11.30
N ALA A 87 -1.95 -11.68 -11.76
CA ALA A 87 -3.26 -12.11 -11.25
C ALA A 87 -3.18 -12.54 -9.78
N TYR A 88 -2.11 -13.26 -9.40
CA TYR A 88 -1.87 -13.65 -8.02
C TYR A 88 -1.61 -12.41 -7.15
N ALA A 89 -0.75 -11.50 -7.62
CA ALA A 89 -0.49 -10.25 -6.91
C ALA A 89 -1.79 -9.44 -6.69
N PHE A 90 -2.63 -9.35 -7.71
CA PHE A 90 -3.93 -8.68 -7.61
C PHE A 90 -4.88 -9.37 -6.63
N ALA A 91 -5.04 -10.69 -6.73
CA ALA A 91 -5.94 -11.45 -5.85
C ALA A 91 -5.53 -11.31 -4.38
N MET A 92 -4.23 -11.44 -4.09
CA MET A 92 -3.72 -11.27 -2.74
C MET A 92 -3.87 -9.83 -2.27
N SER A 93 -3.59 -8.84 -3.11
CA SER A 93 -3.84 -7.44 -2.78
C SER A 93 -5.31 -7.19 -2.46
N ALA A 94 -6.24 -7.70 -3.29
CA ALA A 94 -7.67 -7.51 -3.08
C ALA A 94 -8.11 -8.04 -1.72
N VAL A 95 -7.58 -9.18 -1.28
CA VAL A 95 -7.94 -9.80 0.00
C VAL A 95 -7.23 -9.16 1.20
N SER A 96 -5.95 -8.80 1.05
CA SER A 96 -5.08 -8.45 2.19
C SER A 96 -4.63 -6.99 2.21
N GLY A 97 -4.89 -6.26 1.14
CA GLY A 97 -4.56 -4.86 0.97
C GLY A 97 -3.19 -4.61 0.32
N TYR A 98 -2.94 -3.32 0.14
CA TYR A 98 -1.79 -2.75 -0.55
C TYR A 98 -0.41 -3.18 -0.02
N PRO A 99 -0.16 -3.39 1.30
CA PRO A 99 1.18 -3.77 1.74
C PRO A 99 1.62 -5.13 1.19
N VAL A 100 0.68 -6.08 1.12
CA VAL A 100 0.95 -7.42 0.60
C VAL A 100 1.00 -7.43 -0.92
N GLY A 101 0.08 -6.72 -1.59
CA GLY A 101 0.13 -6.55 -3.05
C GLY A 101 1.49 -5.99 -3.50
N ALA A 102 1.96 -4.93 -2.84
CA ALA A 102 3.26 -4.32 -3.10
C ALA A 102 4.41 -5.30 -2.82
N LYS A 103 4.33 -6.06 -1.72
CA LYS A 103 5.35 -7.08 -1.39
C LYS A 103 5.46 -8.14 -2.48
N ILE A 104 4.33 -8.72 -2.90
CA ILE A 104 4.32 -9.77 -3.92
C ILE A 104 4.88 -9.22 -5.24
N LEU A 105 4.48 -8.02 -5.66
CA LEU A 105 5.04 -7.39 -6.85
C LEU A 105 6.54 -7.16 -6.74
N ALA A 106 7.03 -6.68 -5.60
CA ALA A 106 8.46 -6.47 -5.37
C ALA A 106 9.23 -7.79 -5.42
N THR A 107 8.69 -8.88 -4.84
CA THR A 107 9.30 -10.22 -4.92
C THR A 107 9.31 -10.74 -6.35
N LEU A 108 8.20 -10.66 -7.08
CA LEU A 108 8.14 -11.12 -8.47
C LEU A 108 9.08 -10.31 -9.39
N ALA A 109 9.22 -9.00 -9.17
CA ALA A 109 10.15 -8.17 -9.90
C ALA A 109 11.62 -8.48 -9.55
N GLY A 110 11.93 -8.65 -8.26
CA GLY A 110 13.26 -9.04 -7.77
C GLY A 110 13.70 -10.41 -8.30
N ASP A 111 12.75 -11.34 -8.42
CA ASP A 111 12.95 -12.66 -9.01
C ASP A 111 13.01 -12.66 -10.55
N LYS A 112 12.95 -11.47 -11.19
CA LYS A 112 12.92 -11.29 -12.64
C LYS A 112 11.76 -12.01 -13.34
N GLN A 113 10.67 -12.24 -12.61
CA GLN A 113 9.43 -12.78 -13.16
C GLN A 113 8.56 -11.68 -13.79
N LEU A 114 8.78 -10.42 -13.38
CA LEU A 114 8.19 -9.23 -13.99
C LEU A 114 9.30 -8.30 -14.49
N SER A 115 9.13 -7.75 -15.69
CA SER A 115 9.95 -6.60 -16.12
C SER A 115 9.61 -5.36 -15.28
N PRO A 116 10.47 -4.33 -15.22
CA PRO A 116 10.15 -3.07 -14.55
C PRO A 116 8.84 -2.43 -15.07
N ASP A 117 8.60 -2.55 -16.38
CA ASP A 117 7.38 -2.04 -17.00
C ASP A 117 6.15 -2.88 -16.62
N ASP A 118 6.29 -4.21 -16.52
CA ASP A 118 5.22 -5.08 -16.01
C ASP A 118 4.89 -4.79 -14.55
N ALA A 119 5.90 -4.61 -13.71
CA ALA A 119 5.74 -4.26 -12.30
C ALA A 119 5.03 -2.91 -12.15
N THR A 120 5.38 -1.93 -13.00
CA THR A 120 4.74 -0.60 -13.00
C THR A 120 3.27 -0.70 -13.42
N ARG A 121 2.96 -1.41 -14.51
CA ARG A 121 1.57 -1.67 -14.92
C ARG A 121 0.78 -2.41 -13.83
N ALA A 122 1.41 -3.41 -13.21
CA ALA A 122 0.80 -4.18 -12.14
C ALA A 122 0.51 -3.34 -10.90
N ALA A 123 1.41 -2.43 -10.52
CA ALA A 123 1.23 -1.54 -9.38
C ALA A 123 -0.04 -0.69 -9.49
N CYS A 124 -0.44 -0.31 -10.71
CA CYS A 124 -1.66 0.48 -10.96
C CYS A 124 -2.97 -0.25 -10.56
N PHE A 125 -3.00 -1.58 -10.57
CA PHE A 125 -4.20 -2.35 -10.21
C PHE A 125 -4.03 -3.25 -9.00
N CYS A 126 -2.80 -3.60 -8.60
CA CYS A 126 -2.49 -4.43 -7.43
C CYS A 126 -2.26 -3.60 -6.16
N THR A 127 -2.65 -2.34 -6.14
CA THR A 127 -2.64 -1.48 -4.93
C THR A 127 -4.08 -1.29 -4.49
N THR A 128 -4.63 -2.24 -3.75
CA THR A 128 -6.03 -2.20 -3.31
C THR A 128 -6.13 -2.01 -1.81
N VAL A 129 -7.23 -1.43 -1.34
CA VAL A 129 -7.59 -1.45 0.07
C VAL A 129 -8.03 -2.86 0.50
N SER A 130 -7.84 -3.22 1.77
CA SER A 130 -8.36 -4.50 2.26
C SER A 130 -9.87 -4.42 2.53
N PRO A 131 -10.63 -5.52 2.39
CA PRO A 131 -12.05 -5.56 2.72
C PRO A 131 -12.27 -5.28 4.21
N MET A 132 -11.35 -5.69 5.09
CA MET A 132 -11.45 -5.38 6.52
C MET A 132 -11.38 -3.87 6.79
N PHE A 133 -10.54 -3.13 6.07
CA PHE A 133 -10.48 -1.68 6.22
C PHE A 133 -11.70 -0.99 5.61
N ALA A 134 -12.07 -1.34 4.38
CA ALA A 134 -13.20 -0.70 3.70
C ALA A 134 -14.54 -1.00 4.38
N ILE A 135 -14.79 -2.26 4.77
CA ILE A 135 -16.06 -2.66 5.38
C ILE A 135 -16.03 -2.37 6.89
N GLY A 136 -14.93 -2.65 7.57
CA GLY A 136 -14.82 -2.50 9.02
C GLY A 136 -14.56 -1.05 9.45
N SER A 137 -13.45 -0.46 8.99
CA SER A 137 -13.08 0.90 9.40
C SER A 137 -13.96 1.96 8.74
N ILE A 138 -14.13 1.92 7.42
CA ILE A 138 -14.93 2.94 6.73
C ILE A 138 -16.43 2.66 6.90
N GLY A 139 -16.91 1.48 6.50
CA GLY A 139 -18.32 1.15 6.59
C GLY A 139 -18.84 1.15 8.03
N ALA A 140 -18.37 0.21 8.83
CA ALA A 140 -18.93 -0.02 10.16
C ALA A 140 -18.55 1.04 11.20
N ARG A 141 -17.35 1.65 11.13
CA ARG A 141 -16.92 2.67 12.12
C ARG A 141 -17.17 4.11 11.67
N LEU A 142 -16.76 4.48 10.47
CA LEU A 142 -16.87 5.86 10.02
C LEU A 142 -18.30 6.21 9.55
N LEU A 143 -18.93 5.35 8.76
CA LEU A 143 -20.26 5.60 8.19
C LEU A 143 -21.40 4.98 9.01
N SER A 144 -21.07 4.18 10.03
CA SER A 144 -22.03 3.35 10.77
C SER A 144 -22.94 2.49 9.86
N ASP A 145 -22.47 2.17 8.64
CA ASP A 145 -23.19 1.40 7.62
C ASP A 145 -22.24 0.41 6.92
N GLN A 146 -22.43 -0.87 7.23
CA GLN A 146 -21.64 -1.94 6.65
C GLN A 146 -21.90 -2.14 5.14
N ALA A 147 -23.13 -1.89 4.68
CA ALA A 147 -23.48 -2.01 3.26
C ALA A 147 -22.80 -0.93 2.43
N ALA A 148 -22.72 0.30 2.97
CA ALA A 148 -21.92 1.37 2.38
C ALA A 148 -20.43 0.98 2.26
N GLY A 149 -19.86 0.36 3.30
CA GLY A 149 -18.48 -0.15 3.26
C GLY A 149 -18.25 -1.21 2.17
N VAL A 150 -19.21 -2.12 1.96
CA VAL A 150 -19.17 -3.09 0.86
C VAL A 150 -19.24 -2.39 -0.50
N ALA A 151 -20.14 -1.43 -0.67
CA ALA A 151 -20.26 -0.66 -1.91
C ALA A 151 -18.96 0.10 -2.23
N ILE A 152 -18.34 0.74 -1.22
CA ILE A 152 -17.05 1.43 -1.35
C ILE A 152 -15.96 0.46 -1.80
N TYR A 153 -15.88 -0.72 -1.18
CA TYR A 153 -14.89 -1.74 -1.56
C TYR A 153 -15.07 -2.20 -3.00
N LEU A 154 -16.31 -2.49 -3.44
CA LEU A 154 -16.59 -2.90 -4.81
C LEU A 154 -16.26 -1.79 -5.82
N CYS A 155 -16.64 -0.55 -5.53
CA CYS A 155 -16.27 0.61 -6.35
C CYS A 155 -14.76 0.78 -6.43
N HIS A 156 -14.05 0.57 -5.33
CA HIS A 156 -12.58 0.64 -5.30
C HIS A 156 -11.93 -0.45 -6.17
N ILE A 157 -12.39 -1.69 -6.07
CA ILE A 157 -11.91 -2.78 -6.93
C ILE A 157 -12.21 -2.49 -8.41
N ALA A 158 -13.40 -1.98 -8.73
CA ALA A 158 -13.72 -1.56 -10.09
C ALA A 158 -12.77 -0.44 -10.56
N ALA A 159 -12.51 0.56 -9.72
CA ALA A 159 -11.62 1.67 -10.03
C ALA A 159 -10.16 1.21 -10.28
N THR A 160 -9.65 0.26 -9.51
CA THR A 160 -8.28 -0.27 -9.71
C THR A 160 -8.18 -1.08 -11.00
N LEU A 161 -9.22 -1.86 -11.34
CA LEU A 161 -9.30 -2.55 -12.64
C LEU A 161 -9.36 -1.55 -13.80
N VAL A 162 -10.17 -0.50 -13.71
CA VAL A 162 -10.24 0.56 -14.73
C VAL A 162 -8.89 1.27 -14.86
N THR A 163 -8.26 1.61 -13.75
CA THR A 163 -6.93 2.23 -13.73
C THR A 163 -5.89 1.34 -14.41
N GLY A 164 -5.87 0.04 -14.09
CA GLY A 164 -5.01 -0.93 -14.76
C GLY A 164 -5.25 -0.98 -16.28
N MET A 165 -6.51 -0.93 -16.72
CA MET A 165 -6.85 -0.91 -18.14
C MET A 165 -6.41 0.38 -18.83
N LEU A 166 -6.53 1.54 -18.18
CA LEU A 166 -6.09 2.83 -18.71
C LEU A 166 -4.57 2.88 -18.90
N PHE A 167 -3.81 2.35 -17.93
CA PHE A 167 -2.34 2.33 -17.97
C PHE A 167 -1.74 1.09 -18.64
N ARG A 168 -2.55 0.22 -19.25
CA ARG A 168 -2.06 -1.04 -19.85
C ARG A 168 -1.02 -0.87 -20.98
N PHE A 169 -0.98 0.31 -21.60
CA PHE A 169 -0.03 0.65 -22.68
C PHE A 169 1.20 1.41 -22.19
N TYR A 170 1.32 1.63 -20.87
CA TYR A 170 2.52 2.24 -20.30
C TYR A 170 3.72 1.31 -20.46
N GLY A 171 4.85 1.84 -20.93
CA GLY A 171 6.09 1.09 -21.09
C GLY A 171 6.12 0.15 -22.30
N LYS A 172 7.16 -0.68 -22.36
CA LYS A 172 7.36 -1.66 -23.44
C LYS A 172 6.36 -2.81 -23.34
N PRO A 173 6.05 -3.50 -24.45
CA PRO A 173 5.21 -4.70 -24.42
C PRO A 173 5.76 -5.70 -23.40
N PRO A 174 4.89 -6.51 -22.76
CA PRO A 174 5.33 -7.50 -21.79
C PRO A 174 6.36 -8.43 -22.42
N GLU A 175 7.58 -8.43 -21.89
CA GLU A 175 8.52 -9.52 -22.14
C GLU A 175 8.00 -10.71 -21.34
N ILE A 176 7.66 -11.80 -22.03
CA ILE A 176 7.34 -13.06 -21.37
C ILE A 176 8.65 -13.56 -20.76
N THR A 177 8.91 -13.17 -19.51
CA THR A 177 10.00 -13.74 -18.73
C THR A 177 9.54 -15.14 -18.34
N ALA A 178 10.25 -16.15 -18.85
CA ALA A 178 9.97 -17.54 -18.53
C ALA A 178 9.88 -17.68 -17.00
N ALA A 179 8.86 -18.40 -16.51
CA ALA A 179 8.73 -18.70 -15.10
C ALA A 179 10.07 -19.28 -14.60
N ARG A 180 10.52 -18.82 -13.43
CA ARG A 180 11.74 -19.34 -12.78
C ARG A 180 11.71 -20.87 -12.86
N PRO A 181 12.78 -21.54 -13.32
CA PRO A 181 12.84 -22.99 -13.22
C PRO A 181 12.61 -23.37 -11.76
N ALA A 182 11.68 -24.30 -11.52
CA ALA A 182 11.34 -24.74 -10.18
C ALA A 182 12.62 -25.24 -9.47
N GLY A 183 12.82 -24.81 -8.22
CA GLY A 183 13.79 -25.47 -7.34
C GLY A 183 15.10 -24.72 -7.06
N ARG A 184 15.05 -23.46 -6.66
CA ARG A 184 16.07 -22.92 -5.75
C ARG A 184 15.46 -22.84 -4.35
N THR A 185 15.38 -23.98 -3.69
CA THR A 185 14.95 -24.09 -2.29
C THR A 185 16.07 -23.72 -1.31
N ASP A 186 17.31 -23.69 -1.80
CA ASP A 186 18.47 -23.30 -1.00
C ASP A 186 18.25 -21.90 -0.45
N ASN A 187 18.24 -21.79 0.87
CA ASN A 187 17.99 -20.56 1.61
C ASN A 187 16.60 -19.93 1.46
N LEU A 188 15.63 -20.58 0.80
CA LEU A 188 14.29 -20.01 0.61
C LEU A 188 13.63 -19.61 1.94
N LEU A 189 13.78 -20.43 2.98
CA LEU A 189 13.25 -20.13 4.31
C LEU A 189 13.89 -18.86 4.90
N ASN A 190 15.22 -18.73 4.78
CA ASN A 190 15.98 -17.59 5.28
C ASN A 190 15.66 -16.31 4.49
N GLU A 191 15.56 -16.42 3.16
CA GLU A 191 15.17 -15.32 2.28
C GLU A 191 13.74 -14.86 2.58
N ALA A 192 12.79 -15.78 2.71
CA ALA A 192 11.41 -15.47 3.08
C ALA A 192 11.34 -14.80 4.46
N MET A 193 12.10 -15.28 5.43
CA MET A 193 12.18 -14.71 6.77
C MET A 193 12.73 -13.27 6.72
N ALA A 194 13.92 -13.07 6.17
CA ALA A 194 14.58 -11.76 6.09
C ALA A 194 13.71 -10.75 5.35
N SER A 195 13.18 -11.16 4.20
CA SER A 195 12.29 -10.35 3.36
C SER A 195 11.02 -9.93 4.12
N SER A 196 10.43 -10.82 4.92
CA SER A 196 9.21 -10.54 5.68
C SER A 196 9.47 -9.62 6.87
N VAL A 197 10.58 -9.81 7.58
CA VAL A 197 11.04 -8.91 8.66
C VAL A 197 11.25 -7.50 8.12
N SER A 198 11.97 -7.33 7.00
CA SER A 198 12.18 -6.01 6.40
C SER A 198 10.86 -5.34 6.01
N SER A 199 9.90 -6.10 5.46
CA SER A 199 8.61 -5.54 5.06
C SER A 199 7.75 -5.13 6.24
N VAL A 200 7.67 -5.93 7.31
CA VAL A 200 6.86 -5.55 8.48
C VAL A 200 7.48 -4.39 9.25
N LEU A 201 8.81 -4.30 9.30
CA LEU A 201 9.52 -3.16 9.87
C LEU A 201 9.29 -1.88 9.05
N ALA A 202 9.29 -1.97 7.72
CA ALA A 202 8.98 -0.82 6.86
C ALA A 202 7.57 -0.29 7.12
N VAL A 203 6.57 -1.18 7.24
CA VAL A 203 5.20 -0.80 7.63
C VAL A 203 5.19 -0.12 9.00
N GLY A 204 5.92 -0.64 9.99
CA GLY A 204 6.05 -0.03 11.31
C GLY A 204 6.69 1.36 11.29
N GLY A 205 7.73 1.55 10.48
CA GLY A 205 8.35 2.86 10.27
C GLY A 205 7.39 3.87 9.66
N PHE A 206 6.60 3.47 8.66
CA PHE A 206 5.56 4.33 8.09
C PHE A 206 4.45 4.66 9.09
N ILE A 207 4.00 3.69 9.90
CA ILE A 207 3.01 3.95 10.96
C ILE A 207 3.57 4.98 11.94
N ALA A 208 4.75 4.77 12.50
CA ALA A 208 5.35 5.71 13.45
C ALA A 208 5.51 7.12 12.86
N PHE A 209 5.97 7.20 11.59
CA PHE A 209 6.13 8.47 10.89
C PHE A 209 4.78 9.17 10.67
N PHE A 210 3.80 8.52 10.06
CA PHE A 210 2.50 9.14 9.76
C PHE A 210 1.67 9.41 11.01
N TYR A 211 1.81 8.61 12.06
CA TYR A 211 1.18 8.87 13.35
C TYR A 211 1.72 10.17 13.96
N THR A 212 3.03 10.40 13.86
CA THR A 212 3.66 11.66 14.30
C THR A 212 3.24 12.85 13.45
N VAL A 213 3.24 12.69 12.12
CA VAL A 213 2.82 13.76 11.18
C VAL A 213 1.34 14.11 11.39
N ALA A 214 0.48 13.12 11.65
CA ALA A 214 -0.93 13.35 11.95
C ALA A 214 -1.10 14.16 13.24
N ALA A 215 -0.37 13.81 14.31
CA ALA A 215 -0.38 14.55 15.56
C ALA A 215 0.11 16.00 15.37
N MET A 216 1.21 16.21 14.63
CA MET A 216 1.68 17.55 14.27
C MET A 216 0.60 18.34 13.52
N ALA A 217 -0.03 17.74 12.51
CA ALA A 217 -1.07 18.41 11.75
C ALA A 217 -2.31 18.76 12.60
N ALA A 218 -2.65 17.92 13.58
CA ALA A 218 -3.74 18.15 14.53
C ALA A 218 -3.41 19.26 15.54
N ASP A 219 -2.21 19.23 16.14
CA ASP A 219 -1.76 20.21 17.14
C ASP A 219 -1.71 21.64 16.55
N PHE A 220 -1.44 21.78 15.25
CA PHE A 220 -1.46 23.07 14.53
C PHE A 220 -2.78 23.38 13.81
N SER A 221 -3.83 22.58 14.03
CA SER A 221 -5.15 22.70 13.38
C SER A 221 -5.07 22.80 11.85
N LEU A 222 -4.02 22.22 11.26
CA LEU A 222 -3.75 22.27 9.83
C LEU A 222 -4.84 21.51 9.06
N LEU A 223 -5.33 20.42 9.66
CA LEU A 223 -6.45 19.63 9.14
C LEU A 223 -7.74 20.45 9.14
N GLU A 224 -8.05 21.18 10.22
CA GLU A 224 -9.24 22.04 10.25
C GLU A 224 -9.17 23.15 9.19
N PHE A 225 -8.00 23.75 8.99
CA PHE A 225 -7.82 24.79 7.97
C PHE A 225 -8.10 24.25 6.56
N LEU A 226 -7.73 23.01 6.28
CA LEU A 226 -8.01 22.34 5.00
C LEU A 226 -9.46 21.84 4.89
N ILE A 227 -10.07 21.41 5.99
CA ILE A 227 -11.43 20.84 6.03
C ILE A 227 -12.50 21.93 5.99
N ARG A 228 -12.30 23.09 6.64
CA ARG A 228 -13.28 24.20 6.68
C ARG A 228 -13.80 24.67 5.31
N PRO A 229 -12.97 24.88 4.27
CA PRO A 229 -13.47 25.25 2.95
C PRO A 229 -14.17 24.09 2.23
N LEU A 230 -13.87 22.84 2.61
CA LEU A 230 -14.49 21.65 2.02
C LEU A 230 -15.85 21.36 2.68
N SER A 231 -15.97 21.54 4.00
CA SER A 231 -17.23 21.36 4.75
C SER A 231 -18.27 22.43 4.43
N SER A 232 -17.84 23.67 4.13
CA SER A 232 -18.74 24.71 3.61
C SER A 232 -19.25 24.41 2.19
N LEU A 233 -18.51 23.61 1.41
CA LEU A 233 -18.85 23.24 0.04
C LEU A 233 -19.67 21.94 -0.04
N LEU A 234 -19.49 21.03 0.93
CA LEU A 234 -20.18 19.73 1.00
C LEU A 234 -21.40 19.73 1.94
N GLY A 235 -21.64 20.78 2.73
CA GLY A 235 -22.84 20.91 3.57
C GLY A 235 -22.93 19.93 4.75
N GLU A 236 -21.94 19.07 4.94
CA GLU A 236 -21.93 17.99 5.94
C GLU A 236 -20.97 18.36 7.07
N ARG A 237 -21.53 18.70 8.24
CA ARG A 237 -20.76 18.97 9.48
C ARG A 237 -20.19 17.69 10.12
N GLU A 238 -20.63 16.50 9.73
CA GLU A 238 -20.30 15.22 10.37
C GLU A 238 -18.92 14.63 9.98
N LEU A 239 -18.32 15.05 8.86
CA LEU A 239 -17.03 14.49 8.40
C LEU A 239 -15.85 14.84 9.32
N ALA A 240 -15.97 15.90 10.14
CA ALA A 240 -14.91 16.33 11.05
C ALA A 240 -14.81 15.47 12.32
N GLU A 241 -15.92 14.85 12.76
CA GLU A 241 -15.95 14.10 14.03
C GLU A 241 -15.39 12.67 13.89
N GLY A 242 -15.41 12.09 12.68
CA GLY A 242 -14.88 10.74 12.43
C GLY A 242 -13.36 10.65 12.20
N LEU A 243 -12.65 11.79 12.22
CA LEU A 243 -11.21 11.90 11.94
C LEU A 243 -10.36 12.22 13.18
N VAL A 244 -10.99 12.40 14.35
CA VAL A 244 -10.34 12.71 15.64
C VAL A 244 -10.50 11.53 16.60
#